data_AF-A0A9Q3CRL4-F1
#
_entry.id   AF-A0A9Q3CRL4-F1
#
_cell.length_a   1.000
_cell.length_b   1.000
_cell.length_c   1.000
_cell.angle_alpha   90.00
_cell.angle_beta   90.00
_cell.angle_gamma   90.00
#
_symmetry.space_group_name_H-M   'P 1'
#
loop_
_entity.id
_entity.type
_entity.pdbx_description
1 polymer ?
#
loop_
_entity_poly.entity_id
_entity_poly.type
_entity_poly.pdbx_seq_one_letter_code
_entity_poly.pdbx_strand_id
1 'polypeptide(L)'
;MSTIPNWHQEPPPPIIIEEEEELEFSQILDSKLKRERLWYLVEWNSFSQDSERYTWEPTEKIKNHPELVKDFHSSYPEKLGPNSSRA
;
A
#
# COMPACT_ATOMS: atom_id res chain seq x y z
N MET A 1 -50.11 0.97 -26.21
CA MET A 1 -49.21 1.63 -27.18
C MET A 1 -48.61 2.84 -26.48
N SER A 2 -47.33 2.82 -26.14
CA SER A 2 -46.55 4.05 -25.98
C SER A 2 -45.07 3.72 -25.97
N THR A 3 -44.42 4.04 -27.09
CA THR A 3 -43.01 3.85 -27.39
C THR A 3 -42.26 5.08 -26.90
N ILE A 4 -41.38 4.94 -25.91
CA ILE A 4 -40.48 6.03 -25.49
C ILE A 4 -39.28 6.01 -26.46
N PRO A 5 -38.99 7.10 -27.20
CA PRO A 5 -37.91 7.12 -28.16
C PRO A 5 -36.56 7.39 -27.48
N ASN A 6 -35.63 6.47 -27.69
CA ASN A 6 -34.23 6.76 -28.02
C ASN A 6 -33.44 7.69 -27.07
N TRP A 7 -33.27 7.29 -25.82
CA TRP A 7 -32.25 7.86 -24.93
C TRP A 7 -30.88 7.31 -25.32
N HIS A 8 -30.19 7.98 -26.24
CA HIS A 8 -28.75 7.79 -26.41
C HIS A 8 -28.05 8.64 -25.35
N GLN A 9 -27.85 8.07 -24.16
CA GLN A 9 -26.90 8.60 -23.21
C GLN A 9 -25.54 7.99 -23.56
N GLU A 10 -24.69 8.76 -24.23
CA GLU A 10 -23.29 8.33 -24.40
C GLU A 10 -22.70 8.07 -23.01
N PRO A 11 -22.00 6.93 -22.81
CA PRO A 11 -21.38 6.66 -21.53
C PRO A 11 -20.43 7.82 -21.19
N PRO A 12 -20.41 8.31 -19.95
CA PRO A 12 -19.40 9.27 -19.54
C PRO A 12 -18.02 8.68 -19.87
N PRO A 13 -17.07 9.50 -20.36
CA PRO A 13 -15.71 9.02 -20.59
C PRO A 13 -15.18 8.41 -19.28
N PRO A 14 -14.41 7.31 -19.35
CA PRO A 14 -13.82 6.71 -18.16
C PRO A 14 -12.96 7.78 -17.48
N ILE A 15 -13.28 8.08 -16.23
CA ILE A 15 -12.43 8.91 -15.38
C ILE A 15 -11.16 8.08 -15.19
N ILE A 16 -10.06 8.51 -15.80
CA ILE A 16 -8.73 7.96 -15.51
C ILE A 16 -8.40 8.48 -14.11
N ILE A 17 -8.82 7.74 -13.09
CA ILE A 17 -8.24 7.88 -11.76
C ILE A 17 -6.82 7.38 -11.99
N GLU A 18 -5.85 8.30 -12.05
CA GLU A 18 -4.46 7.91 -11.89
C GLU A 18 -4.45 7.02 -10.65
N GLU A 19 -4.18 5.73 -10.82
CA GLU A 19 -4.07 4.76 -9.76
C GLU A 19 -2.85 5.15 -8.91
N GLU A 20 -2.96 6.26 -8.17
CA GLU A 20 -2.45 6.33 -6.81
C GLU A 20 -3.20 5.21 -6.10
N GLU A 21 -2.68 4.00 -6.27
CA GLU A 21 -3.11 2.80 -5.58
C GLU A 21 -3.31 3.23 -4.14
N GLU A 22 -4.57 3.19 -3.69
CA GLU A 22 -4.95 3.65 -2.35
C GLU A 22 -4.12 2.85 -1.36
N LEU A 23 -2.97 3.39 -0.98
CA LEU A 23 -2.03 2.76 -0.09
C LEU A 23 -2.78 2.59 1.22
N GLU A 24 -3.22 1.37 1.50
CA GLU A 24 -4.03 1.10 2.70
C GLU A 24 -3.23 1.45 3.97
N PHE A 25 -1.89 1.52 3.85
CA PHE A 25 -0.97 1.95 4.89
C PHE A 25 -0.21 3.22 4.52
N SER A 26 -0.08 4.12 5.49
CA SER A 26 0.55 5.43 5.37
C SER A 26 2.08 5.37 5.30
N GLN A 27 2.72 4.49 6.09
CA GLN A 27 4.18 4.42 6.17
C GLN A 27 4.65 3.14 6.89
N ILE A 28 5.93 2.82 6.70
CA ILE A 28 6.64 1.79 7.48
C ILE A 28 7.32 2.46 8.67
N LEU A 29 7.08 1.93 9.86
CA LEU A 29 7.63 2.45 11.11
C LEU A 29 8.82 1.64 11.63
N ASP A 30 8.84 0.34 11.35
CA ASP A 30 9.90 -0.54 11.83
C ASP A 30 10.07 -1.79 10.97
N SER A 31 11.21 -2.47 11.13
CA SER A 31 11.49 -3.74 10.49
C SER A 31 12.07 -4.74 11.49
N LYS A 32 11.72 -6.01 11.34
CA LYS A 32 12.30 -7.09 12.15
C LYS A 32 12.43 -8.38 11.37
N LEU A 33 13.45 -9.16 11.71
CA LEU A 33 13.60 -10.53 11.25
C LEU A 33 12.93 -11.50 12.22
N LYS A 34 12.01 -12.33 11.72
CA LYS A 34 11.36 -13.40 12.47
C LYS A 34 11.38 -14.68 11.65
N ARG A 35 12.07 -15.71 12.16
CA ARG A 35 12.27 -17.01 11.47
C ARG A 35 12.77 -16.81 10.03
N GLU A 36 13.83 -16.01 9.88
CA GLU A 36 14.47 -15.70 8.58
C GLU A 36 13.58 -14.95 7.57
N ARG A 37 12.38 -14.53 7.97
CA ARG A 37 11.51 -13.68 7.17
C ARG A 37 11.54 -12.26 7.70
N LEU A 38 11.58 -11.29 6.80
CA LEU A 38 11.54 -9.87 7.14
C LEU A 38 10.08 -9.39 7.23
N TRP A 39 9.78 -8.75 8.35
CA TRP A 39 8.47 -8.18 8.66
C TRP A 39 8.62 -6.68 8.85
N TYR A 40 7.62 -5.94 8.39
CA TYR A 40 7.54 -4.49 8.53
C TYR A 40 6.36 -4.12 9.40
N LEU A 41 6.55 -3.16 10.28
CA LEU A 41 5.46 -2.53 11.01
C LEU A 41 4.92 -1.43 10.14
N VAL A 42 3.69 -1.58 9.66
CA VAL A 42 3.01 -0.56 8.86
C VAL A 42 2.03 0.21 9.73
N GLU A 43 1.90 1.52 9.49
CA GLU A 43 0.83 2.35 10.02
C GLU A 43 -0.30 2.42 9.00
N TRP A 44 -1.51 2.00 9.38
CA TRP A 44 -2.70 2.13 8.54
C TRP A 44 -3.17 3.58 8.50
N ASN A 45 -3.66 4.03 7.34
CA ASN A 45 -4.20 5.38 7.24
C ASN A 45 -5.44 5.51 8.13
N SER A 46 -5.72 6.71 8.65
CA SER A 46 -6.89 6.94 9.53
C SER A 46 -8.25 6.73 8.84
N PHE A 47 -8.25 6.49 7.53
CA PHE A 47 -9.44 6.14 6.75
C PHE A 47 -9.71 4.63 6.71
N SER A 48 -8.74 3.81 7.11
CA SER A 48 -8.90 2.36 7.23
C SER A 48 -9.91 2.07 8.33
N GLN A 49 -10.98 1.34 8.01
CA GLN A 49 -11.98 0.90 8.99
C GLN A 49 -11.44 -0.13 9.99
N ASP A 50 -10.22 -0.61 9.77
CA ASP A 50 -9.50 -1.49 10.66
C ASP A 50 -9.20 -0.82 12.00
N SER A 51 -9.56 -1.52 13.07
CA SER A 51 -9.34 -1.06 14.45
C SER A 51 -7.84 -1.05 14.83
N GLU A 52 -6.99 -1.68 14.01
CA GLU A 52 -5.56 -1.79 14.24
C GLU A 52 -4.81 -0.70 13.48
N ARG A 53 -4.37 0.33 14.20
CA ARG A 53 -3.56 1.42 13.64
C ARG A 53 -2.19 0.95 13.13
N TYR A 54 -1.63 -0.11 13.72
CA TYR A 54 -0.31 -0.62 13.35
C TYR A 54 -0.29 -2.14 13.28
N THR A 55 0.16 -2.70 12.15
CA THR A 55 0.21 -4.16 11.94
C THR A 55 1.58 -4.59 11.46
N TRP A 56 2.01 -5.79 11.87
CA TRP A 56 3.23 -6.41 11.33
C TRP A 56 2.90 -7.20 10.07
N GLU A 57 3.34 -6.69 8.93
CA GLU A 57 3.11 -7.29 7.62
C GLU A 57 4.39 -7.95 7.08
N PRO A 58 4.27 -9.10 6.40
CA PRO A 58 5.41 -9.72 5.77
C PRO A 58 5.89 -8.89 4.58
N THR A 59 7.19 -8.97 4.26
CA THR A 59 7.78 -8.33 3.06
C THR A 59 6.99 -8.63 1.78
N GLU A 60 6.36 -9.80 1.69
CA GLU A 60 5.56 -10.20 0.53
C GLU A 60 4.35 -9.30 0.28
N LYS A 61 3.79 -8.66 1.30
CA LYS A 61 2.69 -7.70 1.17
C LYS A 61 3.22 -6.30 0.83
N ILE A 62 4.37 -5.96 1.40
CA ILE A 62 5.01 -4.65 1.23
C ILE A 62 5.74 -4.53 -0.12
N LYS A 63 6.11 -5.65 -0.77
CA LYS A 63 6.82 -5.65 -2.05
C LYS A 63 6.10 -4.88 -3.16
N ASN A 64 4.78 -4.74 -3.05
CA ASN A 64 3.97 -4.01 -4.02
C ASN A 64 4.14 -2.48 -3.88
N HIS A 65 4.73 -2.03 -2.77
CA HIS A 65 4.91 -0.62 -2.41
C HIS A 65 6.40 -0.31 -2.16
N PRO A 66 7.25 -0.43 -3.20
CA PRO A 66 8.70 -0.25 -3.08
C PRO A 66 9.10 1.16 -2.63
N GLU A 67 8.29 2.18 -2.91
CA GLU A 67 8.48 3.54 -2.44
C GLU A 67 8.50 3.64 -0.91
N LEU A 68 7.58 2.97 -0.21
CA LEU A 68 7.52 3.01 1.25
C LEU A 68 8.72 2.31 1.89
N VAL A 69 9.17 1.21 1.30
CA VAL A 69 10.40 0.52 1.71
C VAL A 69 11.61 1.42 1.51
N LYS A 70 11.69 2.09 0.37
CA LYS A 70 12.79 3.00 0.04
C LYS A 70 12.84 4.18 1.00
N ASP A 71 11.72 4.83 1.27
CA ASP A 71 11.65 5.99 2.17
C ASP A 71 12.00 5.61 3.60
N PHE A 72 11.53 4.44 4.05
CA PHE A 72 11.89 3.89 5.34
C PHE A 72 13.40 3.63 5.46
N HIS A 73 14.01 2.89 4.53
CA HIS A 73 15.44 2.60 4.58
C HIS A 73 16.33 3.80 4.29
N SER A 74 15.81 4.83 3.60
CA SER A 74 16.50 6.11 3.45
C SER A 74 16.55 6.87 4.77
N SER A 75 15.52 6.76 5.60
CA SER A 75 15.45 7.42 6.91
C SER A 75 16.14 6.60 8.01
N TYR A 76 16.12 5.27 7.88
CA TYR A 76 16.65 4.32 8.86
C TYR A 76 17.60 3.31 8.18
N PRO A 77 18.79 3.74 7.74
CA PRO A 77 19.71 2.88 7.00
C PRO A 77 20.27 1.73 7.85
N GLU A 78 20.28 1.84 9.19
CA GLU A 78 20.67 0.74 10.08
C GLU A 78 19.61 -0.36 10.25
N LYS A 79 18.38 -0.14 9.76
CA LYS A 79 17.29 -1.11 9.87
C LYS A 79 17.45 -2.24 8.86
N LEU A 80 16.87 -3.39 9.18
CA LEU A 80 17.00 -4.59 8.37
C LEU A 80 16.19 -4.45 7.09
N GLY A 81 16.88 -4.30 5.96
CA GLY A 81 16.28 -4.25 4.63
C GLY A 81 16.41 -5.57 3.86
N PRO A 82 15.68 -5.71 2.75
CA PRO A 82 15.76 -6.90 1.89
C PRO A 82 17.16 -7.09 1.29
N ASN A 83 17.94 -6.00 1.20
CA ASN A 83 19.31 -5.99 0.68
C ASN A 83 20.37 -5.84 1.79
N SER A 84 19.98 -5.86 3.07
CA SER A 84 20.94 -5.73 4.16
C SER A 84 21.75 -7.02 4.25
N SER A 85 22.91 -7.00 3.61
CA SER A 85 23.89 -8.07 3.71
C SER A 85 24.37 -8.11 5.15
N ARG A 86 24.23 -9.26 5.79
CA ARG A 86 24.77 -9.52 7.12
C ARG A 86 26.30 -9.36 7.06
N ALA A 87 26.80 -8.19 7.44
CA ALA A 87 28.23 -7.97 7.68
C ALA A 87 28.66 -8.72 8.95
#